data_AF-A0A3M5P332-F1
#
_entry.id   AF-A0A3M5P332-F1
#
_cell.length_a   1.000
_cell.length_b   1.000
_cell.length_c   1.000
_cell.angle_alpha   90.00
_cell.angle_beta   90.00
_cell.angle_gamma   90.00
#
_symmetry.space_group_name_H-M   'P 1'
#
loop_
_entity.id
_entity.type
_entity.pdbx_description
1 polymer ?
#
loop_
_entity_poly.entity_id
_entity_poly.type
_entity_poly.pdbx_seq_one_letter_code
_entity_poly.pdbx_strand_id
1 'polypeptide(L)' 'MSRLKPGQTFSFVPDETGQPLTATVKRLGARIDEGSQTLLLIASLPKAEGLLGGMSGTAHFAEFK' A
#
# COMPACT_ATOMS: atom_id res chain seq x y z
N MET A 1 -0.74 19.88 4.57
CA MET A 1 0.08 18.89 3.83
C MET A 1 -0.35 17.50 4.25
N SER A 2 -1.03 16.79 3.37
CA SER A 2 -1.48 15.41 3.57
C SER A 2 -0.25 14.49 3.59
N ARG A 3 -0.03 13.79 4.71
CA ARG A 3 1.19 13.00 4.93
C ARG A 3 0.81 11.54 5.13
N LEU A 4 1.44 10.65 4.37
CA LEU A 4 1.42 9.21 4.65
C LEU A 4 2.07 8.96 6.01
N LYS A 5 1.41 8.18 6.89
CA LYS A 5 1.88 7.93 8.26
C LYS A 5 1.79 6.43 8.59
N PRO A 6 2.73 5.89 9.39
CA PRO A 6 2.54 4.59 10.02
C PRO A 6 1.20 4.49 10.75
N GLY A 7 0.55 3.34 10.65
CA GLY A 7 -0.78 3.10 11.22
C GLY A 7 -1.96 3.55 10.34
N GLN A 8 -1.71 4.31 9.26
CA GLN A 8 -2.78 4.68 8.33
C GLN A 8 -3.28 3.45 7.56
N THR A 9 -4.60 3.29 7.49
CA THR A 9 -5.24 2.22 6.71
C THR A 9 -5.53 2.67 5.27
N PHE A 10 -5.50 1.71 4.35
CA PHE A 10 -5.87 1.91 2.95
C PHE A 10 -6.47 0.62 2.37
N SER A 11 -7.21 0.74 1.27
CA SER A 11 -7.71 -0.42 0.52
C SER A 11 -6.68 -0.83 -0.53
N PHE A 12 -6.25 -2.08 -0.53
CA PHE A 12 -5.43 -2.66 -1.58
C PHE A 12 -6.27 -3.61 -2.41
N VAL A 13 -6.32 -3.40 -3.73
CA VAL A 13 -7.05 -4.27 -4.66
C VAL A 13 -6.01 -4.98 -5.54
N PRO A 14 -5.77 -6.30 -5.33
CA PRO A 14 -4.90 -7.07 -6.21
C PRO A 14 -5.53 -7.22 -7.59
N ASP A 15 -4.75 -7.05 -8.65
CA ASP A 15 -5.25 -7.08 -10.03
C ASP A 15 -5.82 -8.47 -10.40
N GLU A 16 -5.26 -9.53 -9.80
CA GLU A 16 -5.65 -10.91 -10.09
C GLU A 16 -6.95 -11.34 -9.41
N THR A 17 -7.25 -10.79 -8.23
CA THR A 17 -8.44 -11.19 -7.46
C THR A 17 -9.58 -10.19 -7.56
N GLY A 18 -9.27 -8.91 -7.81
CA GLY A 18 -10.23 -7.80 -7.79
C GLY A 18 -10.88 -7.55 -6.43
N GLN A 19 -10.47 -8.26 -5.37
CA GLN A 19 -11.09 -8.16 -4.05
C GLN A 19 -10.31 -7.17 -3.16
N PRO A 20 -10.99 -6.15 -2.60
CA PRO A 20 -10.33 -5.17 -1.74
C PRO A 20 -9.93 -5.77 -0.40
N LEU A 21 -8.69 -5.50 0.01
CA LEU A 21 -8.11 -5.91 1.27
C LEU A 21 -7.73 -4.68 2.09
N THR A 22 -8.09 -4.66 3.39
CA THR A 22 -7.65 -3.58 4.28
C THR A 22 -6.20 -3.80 4.70
N ALA A 23 -5.33 -2.90 4.26
CA ALA A 23 -3.91 -2.88 4.63
C ALA A 23 -3.61 -1.70 5.56
N THR A 24 -2.52 -1.82 6.31
CA THR A 24 -2.02 -0.77 7.21
C THR A 24 -0.59 -0.41 6.85
N VAL A 25 -0.31 0.88 6.66
CA VAL A 25 1.04 1.40 6.46
C VAL A 25 1.89 1.06 7.68
N LYS A 26 2.99 0.34 7.48
CA LYS A 26 3.99 0.10 8.53
C LYS A 26 5.04 1.20 8.55
N ARG A 27 5.61 1.52 7.39
CA ARG A 27 6.63 2.56 7.25
C ARG A 27 6.80 3.00 5.80
N LEU A 28 7.42 4.16 5.63
CA LEU A 28 7.96 4.60 4.35
C LEU A 28 9.43 4.14 4.22
N GLY A 29 9.87 3.97 2.99
CA GLY A 29 11.27 3.75 2.65
C GLY A 29 12.13 4.94 3.05
N ALA A 30 13.44 4.70 3.22
CA ALA A 30 14.37 5.74 3.66
C ALA A 30 14.78 6.72 2.55
N ARG A 31 14.50 6.38 1.28
CA ARG A 31 14.93 7.15 0.11
C ARG A 31 13.86 7.13 -0.98
N ILE A 32 13.85 8.21 -1.77
CA ILE A 32 13.14 8.28 -3.04
C ILE A 32 14.04 7.63 -4.09
N ASP A 33 13.47 6.76 -4.91
CA ASP A 33 14.14 6.28 -6.11
C ASP A 33 14.10 7.37 -7.17
N GLU A 34 15.26 7.91 -7.54
CA GLU A 34 15.37 9.07 -8.43
C GLU A 34 14.99 8.74 -9.89
N GLY A 35 15.25 7.50 -10.33
CA GLY A 35 14.95 7.07 -11.70
C GLY A 35 13.45 7.01 -11.98
N SER A 36 12.65 6.58 -11.00
CA SER A 36 11.19 6.48 -11.11
C SER A 36 10.44 7.62 -10.42
N GLN A 37 11.13 8.42 -9.61
CA GLN A 37 10.53 9.44 -8.72
C GLN A 37 9.50 8.84 -7.75
N THR A 38 9.74 7.63 -7.25
CA THR A 38 8.83 6.94 -6.33
C THR A 38 9.41 6.79 -4.92
N LEU A 39 8.54 6.75 -3.91
CA LEU A 39 8.88 6.42 -2.53
C LEU A 39 8.30 5.06 -2.17
N LEU A 40 9.16 4.12 -1.74
CA LEU A 40 8.71 2.82 -1.27
C LEU A 40 7.79 2.97 -0.06
N LEU A 41 6.62 2.32 -0.07
CA LEU A 41 5.73 2.20 1.07
C LEU A 41 5.63 0.73 1.47
N ILE A 42 5.87 0.43 2.74
CA ILE A 42 5.75 -0.92 3.28
C ILE A 42 4.51 -0.97 4.16
N ALA A 43 3.62 -1.91 3.85
CA ALA A 43 2.37 -2.14 4.57
C ALA A 43 2.27 -3.57 5.09
N SER A 44 1.27 -3.84 5.90
CA SER A 44 0.88 -5.19 6.30
C SER A 44 -0.61 -5.41 6.17
N LEU A 45 -0.96 -6.66 5.91
CA LEU A 45 -2.31 -7.16 5.91
C LEU A 45 -2.48 -8.10 7.12
N PRO A 46 -3.64 -8.09 7.80
CA PRO A 46 -3.89 -9.01 8.91
C PRO A 46 -4.01 -10.48 8.45
N LYS A 47 -4.45 -10.68 7.20
CA LYS A 47 -4.56 -11.98 6.53
C LYS A 47 -4.15 -11.81 5.06
N ALA A 48 -3.58 -12.87 4.49
CA ALA A 48 -3.11 -12.91 3.11
C ALA A 48 -3.70 -14.10 2.34
N GLU A 49 -4.89 -14.55 2.72
CA GLU A 49 -5.59 -15.63 2.03
C GLU A 49 -5.80 -15.26 0.55
N GLY A 50 -5.35 -16.12 -0.37
CA GLY A 50 -5.44 -15.87 -1.81
C GLY A 50 -4.36 -14.95 -2.40
N LEU A 51 -3.43 -14.43 -1.59
CA LEU A 51 -2.29 -13.64 -2.08
C LEU A 51 -1.04 -14.50 -2.26
N LEU A 52 -0.31 -14.25 -3.34
CA LEU A 52 1.01 -14.81 -3.61
C LEU A 52 2.04 -13.69 -3.76
N GLY A 53 3.30 -13.99 -3.43
CA GLY A 53 4.40 -13.05 -3.66
C GLY A 53 4.55 -12.73 -5.15
N GLY A 54 4.64 -11.44 -5.47
CA GLY A 54 4.77 -10.95 -6.85
C GLY A 54 3.48 -10.45 -7.50
N MET A 55 2.31 -10.60 -6.85
CA MET A 55 1.05 -10.01 -7.33
C MET A 55 1.11 -8.49 -7.35
N SER A 56 0.43 -7.91 -8.33
CA SER A 56 0.29 -6.45 -8.52
C SER A 56 -1.06 -5.97 -8.03
N GLY A 57 -1.23 -4.66 -7.87
CA GLY A 57 -2.50 -4.09 -7.47
C GLY A 57 -2.43 -2.60 -7.14
N THR A 58 -3.59 -2.03 -6.85
CA THR A 58 -3.74 -0.59 -6.59
C THR A 58 -4.08 -0.32 -5.13
N ALA A 59 -3.39 0.66 -4.54
CA ALA A 59 -3.65 1.14 -3.19
C ALA A 59 -4.50 2.42 -3.23
N HIS A 60 -5.68 2.38 -2.61
CA HIS A 60 -6.58 3.51 -2.47
C HIS A 60 -6.56 4.04 -1.03
N PHE A 61 -6.05 5.26 -0.87
CA PHE A 61 -6.07 6.00 0.38
C PHE A 61 -7.31 6.88 0.41
N ALA A 62 -7.91 7.05 1.59
CA ALA A 62 -8.98 8.03 1.75
C ALA A 62 -8.46 9.43 1.41
N GLU A 63 -9.25 10.20 0.66
CA GLU A 63 -8.94 11.61 0.43
C GLU A 63 -8.83 12.35 1.77
N PHE A 64 -7.76 13.11 1.91
CA PHE A 64 -7.59 13.98 3.06
C PHE A 64 -8.42 15.25 2.81
N LYS A 65 -9.44 15.49 3.65
CA LYS A 65 -10.14 16.79 3.72
C LYS A 65 -9.22 17.88 4.23
#